data_AF-K8XP19-F1
#
_entry.id   AF-K8XP19-F1
#
_cell.length_a   1.000
_cell.length_b   1.000
_cell.length_c   1.000
_cell.angle_alpha   90.00
_cell.angle_beta   90.00
_cell.angle_gamma   90.00
#
_symmetry.space_group_name_H-M   'P 1'
#
loop_
_entity.id
_entity.type
_entity.pdbx_description
1 polymer ?
#
loop_
_entity_poly.entity_id
_entity_poly.type
_entity_poly.pdbx_seq_one_letter_code
_entity_poly.pdbx_strand_id
1 'polypeptide(L)'
;MPIDIHLHDTGETGTDIAERTRAAGLHGRVTASHAFAVAELSCQDVDSAADLVAEADIALTTAALSATTVLPFRRLAQRGVRVGLVARDGRLL
;
A
#
# COMPACT_ATOMS: atom_id res chain seq x y z
N MET A 1 0.66 -8.11 17.40
CA MET A 1 1.89 -8.04 16.58
C MET A 1 1.54 -7.31 15.28
N PRO A 2 2.47 -6.56 14.67
CA PRO A 2 2.26 -5.99 13.34
C PRO A 2 2.14 -7.09 12.28
N ILE A 3 1.36 -6.83 11.23
CA ILE A 3 1.10 -7.74 10.11
C ILE A 3 1.67 -7.09 8.85
N ASP A 4 2.52 -7.83 8.13
CA ASP A 4 3.01 -7.41 6.82
C ASP A 4 2.46 -8.38 5.77
N ILE A 5 1.77 -7.84 4.76
CA ILE A 5 1.20 -8.58 3.64
C ILE A 5 2.00 -8.21 2.40
N HIS A 6 2.71 -9.19 1.84
CA HIS A 6 3.46 -9.00 0.59
C HIS A 6 2.52 -9.18 -0.61
N LEU A 7 2.34 -8.12 -1.39
CA LEU A 7 1.50 -8.12 -2.58
C LEU A 7 2.38 -8.06 -3.83
N HIS A 8 2.62 -9.24 -4.42
CA HIS A 8 3.35 -9.37 -5.68
C HIS A 8 2.43 -9.42 -6.91
N ASP A 9 1.15 -9.76 -6.74
CA ASP A 9 0.22 -9.93 -7.86
C ASP A 9 -0.32 -8.58 -8.36
N THR A 10 -0.23 -8.37 -9.67
CA THR A 10 -0.57 -7.12 -10.38
C THR A 10 -2.08 -6.88 -10.55
N GLY A 11 -2.91 -7.40 -9.64
CA GLY A 11 -4.37 -7.35 -9.76
C GLY A 11 -5.12 -7.06 -8.47
N GLU A 12 -4.53 -7.35 -7.30
CA GLU A 12 -5.14 -7.00 -6.01
C GLU A 12 -4.57 -5.68 -5.50
N THR A 13 -5.40 -4.64 -5.55
CA THR A 13 -5.06 -3.27 -5.16
C THR A 13 -4.99 -3.05 -3.64
N GLY A 14 -5.22 -4.10 -2.84
CA GLY A 14 -5.30 -4.02 -1.37
C GLY A 14 -6.66 -3.55 -0.83
N THR A 15 -7.67 -3.39 -1.68
CA THR A 15 -9.02 -2.96 -1.28
C THR A 15 -9.75 -3.98 -0.39
N ASP A 16 -9.70 -5.27 -0.74
CA ASP A 16 -10.23 -6.34 0.14
C ASP A 16 -9.50 -6.41 1.48
N ILE A 17 -8.20 -6.05 1.49
CA ILE A 17 -7.40 -5.99 2.71
C ILE A 17 -7.86 -4.83 3.59
N ALA A 18 -8.21 -3.68 3.00
CA ALA A 18 -8.77 -2.55 3.74
C ALA A 18 -10.06 -2.96 4.45
N GLU A 19 -11.00 -3.61 3.76
CA GLU A 19 -12.25 -4.08 4.38
C GLU A 19 -11.98 -5.08 5.51
N ARG A 20 -11.12 -6.09 5.28
CA ARG A 20 -10.77 -7.09 6.30
C ARG A 20 -10.05 -6.49 7.49
N THR A 21 -9.16 -5.53 7.26
CA THR A 21 -8.44 -4.81 8.32
C THR A 21 -9.42 -4.08 9.23
N ARG A 22 -10.42 -3.43 8.64
CA ARG A 22 -11.48 -2.75 9.39
C ARG A 22 -12.35 -3.72 10.16
N ALA A 23 -12.86 -4.75 9.49
CA ALA A 23 -13.72 -5.77 10.09
C ALA A 23 -13.05 -6.50 11.26
N ALA A 24 -11.72 -6.70 11.18
CA ALA A 24 -10.93 -7.34 12.23
C ALA A 24 -10.41 -6.37 13.32
N GLY A 25 -10.67 -5.07 13.22
CA GLY A 25 -10.18 -4.08 14.20
C GLY A 25 -8.66 -3.90 14.17
N LEU A 26 -8.03 -4.05 13.01
CA LEU A 26 -6.57 -4.06 12.82
C LEU A 26 -5.99 -2.73 12.29
N HIS A 27 -6.74 -1.63 12.41
CA HIS A 27 -6.28 -0.29 12.03
C HIS A 27 -4.89 0.01 12.62
N GLY A 28 -3.99 0.53 11.78
CA GLY A 28 -2.62 0.90 12.17
C GLY A 28 -1.68 -0.27 12.39
N ARG A 29 -2.13 -1.51 12.16
CA ARG A 29 -1.33 -2.73 12.38
C ARG A 29 -0.92 -3.47 11.13
N VAL A 30 -1.46 -3.07 9.97
CA VAL A 30 -1.22 -3.73 8.69
C VAL A 30 -0.33 -2.86 7.81
N THR A 31 0.69 -3.49 7.24
CA THR A 31 1.53 -2.94 6.17
C THR A 31 1.35 -3.80 4.93
N ALA A 32 1.04 -3.19 3.79
CA ALA A 32 1.03 -3.85 2.50
C ALA A 32 2.34 -3.54 1.78
N SER A 33 3.19 -4.55 1.65
CA SER A 33 4.52 -4.42 1.09
C SER A 33 4.56 -4.70 -0.41
N HIS A 34 5.47 -4.01 -1.09
CA HIS A 34 5.60 -3.89 -2.55
C HIS A 34 4.45 -3.13 -3.22
N ALA A 35 3.22 -3.61 -3.05
CA ALA A 35 1.99 -3.01 -3.58
C ALA A 35 2.10 -2.56 -5.05
N PHE A 36 2.83 -3.33 -5.89
CA PHE A 36 3.17 -2.92 -7.25
C PHE A 36 1.94 -2.65 -8.12
N ALA A 37 0.83 -3.35 -7.87
CA ALA A 37 -0.45 -3.10 -8.53
C ALA A 37 -0.88 -1.63 -8.44
N VAL A 38 -0.62 -0.93 -7.32
CA VAL A 38 -0.96 0.48 -7.13
C VAL A 38 -0.13 1.40 -8.04
N ALA A 39 1.08 1.02 -8.42
CA ALA A 39 1.92 1.78 -9.35
C ALA A 39 1.43 1.69 -10.80
N GLU A 40 0.65 0.65 -11.14
CA GLU A 40 0.12 0.41 -12.49
C GLU A 40 -1.28 0.99 -12.72
N LEU A 41 -1.95 1.43 -11.65
CA LEU A 41 -3.29 1.99 -11.69
C LEU A 41 -3.40 3.30 -12.48
N SER A 42 -4.59 3.55 -13.02
CA SER A 42 -4.93 4.89 -13.48
C SER A 42 -4.93 5.89 -12.32
N CYS A 43 -4.80 7.17 -12.65
CA CYS A 43 -4.88 8.27 -11.71
C CYS A 43 -6.10 8.21 -10.77
N GLN A 44 -7.27 7.89 -11.32
CA GLN A 44 -8.52 7.85 -10.56
C GLN A 44 -8.60 6.62 -9.65
N ASP A 45 -8.02 5.50 -10.09
CA ASP A 45 -8.02 4.26 -9.31
C ASP A 45 -7.04 4.33 -8.15
N VAL A 46 -5.88 4.98 -8.33
CA VAL A 46 -4.95 5.30 -7.22
C VAL A 46 -5.67 6.11 -6.15
N ASP A 47 -6.44 7.11 -6.56
CA ASP A 47 -7.17 7.98 -5.66
C ASP A 47 -8.20 7.21 -4.83
N SER A 48 -8.97 6.35 -5.48
CA SER A 48 -10.00 5.53 -4.84
C SER A 48 -9.38 4.49 -3.90
N ALA A 49 -8.29 3.84 -4.33
CA ALA A 49 -7.55 2.89 -3.49
C ALA A 49 -6.93 3.56 -2.27
N ALA A 50 -6.36 4.75 -2.44
CA ALA A 50 -5.73 5.51 -1.37
C ALA A 50 -6.72 5.92 -0.28
N ASP A 51 -7.95 6.31 -0.64
CA ASP A 51 -8.99 6.64 0.34
C ASP A 51 -9.34 5.42 1.22
N LEU A 52 -9.49 4.25 0.60
CA LEU A 52 -9.82 3.01 1.30
C LEU A 52 -8.66 2.55 2.23
N VAL A 53 -7.42 2.64 1.74
CA VAL A 53 -6.21 2.32 2.50
C VAL A 53 -6.02 3.28 3.68
N ALA A 54 -6.24 4.57 3.47
CA ALA A 54 -6.13 5.60 4.51
C ALA A 54 -7.19 5.40 5.59
N GLU A 55 -8.44 5.12 5.21
CA GLU A 55 -9.53 4.86 6.17
C GLU A 55 -9.26 3.63 7.03
N ALA A 56 -8.59 2.60 6.48
CA ALA A 56 -8.18 1.41 7.21
C ALA A 56 -6.87 1.57 8.02
N ASP A 57 -6.21 2.73 7.95
CA ASP A 57 -4.87 3.01 8.50
C ASP A 57 -3.84 1.92 8.15
N ILE A 58 -3.80 1.57 6.87
CA ILE A 58 -2.82 0.64 6.30
C ILE A 58 -1.62 1.45 5.77
N ALA A 59 -0.41 1.01 6.12
CA ALA A 59 0.81 1.55 5.51
C ALA A 59 1.13 0.81 4.20
N LEU A 60 1.65 1.53 3.21
CA LEU A 60 2.16 0.94 1.97
C LEU A 60 3.68 1.01 1.95
N THR A 61 4.32 0.03 1.34
CA THR A 61 5.76 0.09 1.09
C THR A 61 6.05 -0.27 -0.36
N THR A 62 7.12 0.28 -0.90
CA THR A 62 7.59 -0.04 -2.25
C THR A 62 9.08 -0.34 -2.25
N ALA A 63 9.45 -1.30 -3.09
CA ALA A 63 10.84 -1.52 -3.47
C ALA A 63 11.06 -0.74 -4.78
N ALA A 64 11.87 0.31 -4.74
CA ALA A 64 12.21 1.13 -5.90
C ALA A 64 13.18 0.39 -6.86
N LEU A 65 12.76 -0.77 -7.35
CA LEU A 65 13.55 -1.66 -8.22
C LEU A 65 13.62 -1.12 -9.66
N SER A 66 12.61 -0.35 -10.05
CA SER A 66 12.47 0.30 -11.36
C SER A 66 11.50 1.50 -11.26
N ALA A 67 11.48 2.38 -12.26
CA ALA A 67 10.52 3.50 -12.28
C ALA A 67 9.04 3.04 -12.27
N THR A 68 8.75 1.84 -12.79
CA THR A 68 7.41 1.27 -12.85
C THR A 68 6.95 0.59 -11.56
N THR A 69 7.86 0.37 -10.60
CA THR A 69 7.54 -0.26 -9.31
C THR A 69 7.40 0.75 -8.17
N VAL A 70 7.74 2.03 -8.43
CA VAL A 70 7.63 3.11 -7.46
C VAL A 70 6.18 3.58 -7.35
N LEU A 71 5.66 3.56 -6.12
CA LEU A 71 4.32 4.06 -5.83
C LEU A 71 4.19 5.57 -6.13
N PRO A 72 3.00 6.06 -6.51
CA PRO A 72 2.71 7.48 -6.71
C PRO A 72 2.67 8.25 -5.37
N PHE A 73 3.81 8.34 -4.68
CA PHE A 73 3.96 8.72 -3.27
C PHE A 73 3.28 10.05 -2.93
N ARG A 74 3.42 11.05 -3.80
CA ARG A 74 2.86 12.39 -3.55
C ARG A 74 1.34 12.35 -3.46
N ARG A 75 0.72 11.55 -4.33
CA ARG A 75 -0.74 11.42 -4.40
C ARG A 75 -1.29 10.62 -3.24
N LEU A 76 -0.61 9.52 -2.89
CA LEU A 76 -0.91 8.71 -1.70
C LEU A 76 -0.81 9.55 -0.42
N ALA A 77 0.27 10.32 -0.26
CA ALA A 77 0.48 11.18 0.90
C ALA A 77 -0.58 12.29 1.04
N GLN A 78 -1.04 12.86 -0.08
CA GLN A 78 -2.13 13.85 -0.07
C GLN A 78 -3.45 13.29 0.49
N ARG A 79 -3.63 11.97 0.46
CA ARG A 79 -4.80 11.26 1.01
C ARG A 79 -4.54 10.67 2.39
N GLY A 80 -3.39 10.94 2.99
CA GLY A 80 -3.04 10.49 4.34
C GLY A 80 -2.44 9.09 4.42
N VAL A 81 -2.11 8.46 3.29
CA VAL A 81 -1.47 7.13 3.29
C VAL A 81 0.00 7.25 3.69
N ARG A 82 0.41 6.42 4.66
CA ARG A 82 1.83 6.28 5.06
C ARG A 82 2.55 5.41 4.03
N VAL A 83 3.59 5.96 3.38
CA VAL A 83 4.38 5.26 2.37
C VAL A 83 5.84 5.15 2.82
N GLY A 84 6.35 3.92 2.90
CA GLY A 84 7.75 3.62 3.23
C GLY A 84 8.53 3.06 2.04
N LEU A 85 9.86 3.13 2.13
CA LEU A 85 10.76 2.43 1.21
C LEU A 85 11.25 1.15 1.86
N VAL A 86 11.30 0.06 1.10
CA VAL A 86 11.94 -1.18 1.55
C VAL A 86 13.20 -1.44 0.73
N ALA A 87 14.24 -1.86 1.43
CA ALA A 87 15.44 -2.39 0.83
C ALA A 87 15.14 -3.70 0.10
N ARG A 88 16.05 -4.10 -0.79
CA ARG A 88 15.90 -5.27 -1.66
C ARG A 88 15.80 -6.60 -0.89
N ASP A 89 16.20 -6.60 0.38
CA ASP A 89 16.13 -7.72 1.33
C ASP A 89 14.86 -7.70 2.22
N GLY A 90 13.90 -6.80 1.94
CA GLY A 90 12.63 -6.71 2.67
C GLY A 90 12.69 -5.86 3.94
N ARG A 91 13.82 -5.18 4.23
CA ARG A 91 13.95 -4.33 5.41
C ARG A 91 13.37 -2.93 5.16
N LEU A 92 12.54 -2.43 6.07
CA LEU A 92 12.07 -1.04 6.06
C LEU A 92 13.25 -0.07 6.26
N LEU A 93 13.31 0.98 5.45
CA LEU A 93 14.29 2.07 5.50
C LEU A 93 13.71 3.34 6.10
#